data_AF-A0A9W6ZJX8-F1
#
_entry.id   AF-A0A9W6ZJX8-F1
#
_cell.length_a   1.000
_cell.length_b   1.000
_cell.length_c   1.000
_cell.angle_alpha   90.00
_cell.angle_beta   90.00
_cell.angle_gamma   90.00
#
_symmetry.space_group_name_H-M   'P 1'
#
loop_
_entity.id
_entity.type
_entity.pdbx_description
1 polymer ?
#
loop_
_entity_poly.entity_id
_entity_poly.type
_entity_poly.pdbx_seq_one_letter_code
_entity_poly.pdbx_strand_id
1 'polypeptide(L)'
;MCRNQKKYSLQDRKMADFVDGDDVRSIELELLRSMYDPSELIFPDPITQPYSFTLLTNPIPSTSSDSLQTIPLSTNITLPQNYPEAPPSIYLTSPSLSTPQTTLLTSRLNAEVSACLEEGNEMMLLQLLNFLQCQIEENFEDYPKTVAKGLGQTASQKLESEKASIIAAKNRSSFARQWCSFVSLYKDSYISGPNRFEVLTNLAKLRGLKITGLAISGKPGGIVIEGGKGDVEEYMRLIRTEFFETLNPRGRKITVRLEEELPEDEHTEKFEYVQAKKRSELPADETLKGAELERFLDSKRKDETCVKEYEQRQNYAPIKDSEYQRLKFAEKADEFEGELTEEDIDRWRIFDDFRVEESGGYEGSYQEAAKLFKEIDRMDGFNAMFSYRFS
;
A
#
# COMPACT_ATOMS: atom_id res chain seq x y z
N MET A 1 -11.75 38.12 14.87
CA MET A 1 -11.37 36.96 14.04
C MET A 1 -12.01 35.72 14.64
N CYS A 2 -12.89 35.09 13.87
CA CYS A 2 -13.87 34.10 14.31
C CYS A 2 -13.24 32.80 14.81
N ARG A 3 -13.61 32.38 16.03
CA ARG A 3 -13.43 31.01 16.51
C ARG A 3 -14.50 30.14 15.86
N ASN A 4 -14.12 29.32 14.89
CA ASN A 4 -14.97 28.23 14.40
C ASN A 4 -14.96 27.08 15.42
N GLN A 5 -15.87 27.17 16.40
CA GLN A 5 -16.30 25.97 17.13
C GLN A 5 -17.27 25.20 16.23
N LYS A 6 -16.84 24.03 15.74
CA LYS A 6 -17.74 23.08 15.08
C LYS A 6 -18.88 22.76 16.05
N LYS A 7 -20.11 23.15 15.70
CA LYS A 7 -21.32 22.71 16.39
C LYS A 7 -21.55 21.26 16.02
N TYR A 8 -21.18 20.35 16.92
CA TYR A 8 -21.67 18.97 16.89
C TYR A 8 -23.18 18.98 17.13
N SER A 9 -23.90 18.09 16.45
CA SER A 9 -25.34 17.99 16.53
C SER A 9 -25.78 17.50 17.92
N LEU A 10 -27.02 17.76 18.31
CA LEU A 10 -27.56 17.27 19.59
C LEU A 10 -27.64 15.72 19.65
N GLN A 11 -27.56 15.03 18.50
CA GLN A 11 -27.47 13.58 18.41
C GLN A 11 -26.08 13.06 18.80
N ASP A 12 -25.01 13.75 18.39
CA ASP A 12 -23.62 13.39 18.73
C ASP A 12 -23.35 13.47 20.23
N ARG A 13 -24.02 14.39 20.94
CA ARG A 13 -23.92 14.52 22.40
C ARG A 13 -24.67 13.45 23.19
N LYS A 14 -25.70 12.82 22.62
CA LYS A 14 -26.43 11.73 23.27
C LYS A 14 -25.78 10.36 23.06
N MET A 15 -24.90 10.22 22.06
CA MET A 15 -24.13 8.99 21.85
C MET A 15 -22.98 8.80 22.84
N ALA A 16 -22.50 9.87 23.48
CA ALA A 16 -21.37 9.81 24.41
C ALA A 16 -21.71 9.26 25.81
N ASP A 17 -23.00 9.19 26.17
CA ASP A 17 -23.44 8.81 27.53
C ASP A 17 -23.91 7.35 27.64
N PHE A 18 -23.86 6.56 26.56
CA PHE A 18 -24.52 5.23 26.52
C PHE A 18 -23.57 4.03 26.55
N VAL A 19 -22.26 4.26 26.69
CA VAL A 19 -21.25 3.21 26.62
C VAL A 19 -20.27 3.40 27.78
N ASP A 20 -20.34 2.51 28.77
CA ASP A 20 -19.33 2.42 29.83
C ASP A 20 -17.98 2.16 29.16
N GLY A 21 -17.06 3.12 29.25
CA GLY A 21 -15.90 3.26 28.37
C GLY A 21 -14.79 2.21 28.50
N ASP A 22 -15.02 1.16 29.29
CA ASP A 22 -14.03 0.12 29.59
C ASP A 22 -14.43 -1.28 29.06
N ASP A 23 -15.59 -1.44 28.41
CA ASP A 23 -15.95 -2.71 27.76
C ASP A 23 -15.16 -2.90 26.46
N VAL A 24 -14.53 -4.08 26.31
CA VAL A 24 -13.75 -4.50 25.15
C VAL A 24 -14.51 -4.29 23.83
N ARG A 25 -15.82 -4.57 23.83
CA ARG A 25 -16.68 -4.37 22.64
C ARG A 25 -16.68 -2.92 22.19
N SER A 26 -16.78 -2.01 23.15
CA SER A 26 -16.84 -0.57 22.92
C SER A 26 -15.53 -0.05 22.36
N ILE A 27 -14.42 -0.49 22.97
CA ILE A 27 -13.06 -0.14 22.56
C ILE A 27 -12.81 -0.58 21.12
N GLU A 28 -13.18 -1.80 20.78
CA GLU A 28 -12.93 -2.34 19.44
C GLU A 28 -13.84 -1.72 18.37
N LEU A 29 -15.10 -1.43 18.69
CA LEU A 29 -15.99 -0.71 17.76
C LEU A 29 -15.55 0.74 17.55
N GLU A 30 -15.04 1.42 18.59
CA GLU A 30 -14.45 2.76 18.43
C GLU A 30 -13.18 2.74 17.58
N LEU A 31 -12.35 1.70 17.74
CA LEU A 31 -11.17 1.49 16.89
C LEU A 31 -11.60 1.34 15.42
N LEU A 32 -12.56 0.45 15.13
CA LEU A 32 -13.06 0.25 13.77
C LEU A 32 -13.67 1.52 13.17
N ARG A 33 -14.43 2.31 13.96
CA ARG A 33 -14.96 3.62 13.53
C ARG A 33 -13.87 4.62 13.15
N SER A 34 -12.68 4.50 13.74
CA SER A 34 -11.55 5.36 13.42
C SER A 34 -10.77 4.92 12.18
N MET A 35 -10.92 3.65 11.78
CA MET A 35 -10.19 3.04 10.67
C MET A 35 -10.95 3.07 9.34
N TYR A 36 -12.28 2.94 9.38
CA TYR A 36 -13.11 2.83 8.18
C TYR A 36 -13.93 4.09 7.94
N ASP A 37 -14.18 4.39 6.67
CA ASP A 37 -15.08 5.47 6.29
C ASP A 37 -16.54 5.13 6.66
N PRO A 38 -17.38 6.13 6.99
CA PRO A 38 -18.79 5.90 7.30
C PRO A 38 -19.61 5.26 6.18
N SER A 39 -19.11 5.30 4.93
CA SER A 39 -19.70 4.61 3.79
C SER A 39 -19.35 3.13 3.73
N GLU A 40 -18.26 2.72 4.37
CA GLU A 40 -17.76 1.34 4.40
C GLU A 40 -18.27 0.62 5.63
N LEU A 41 -18.32 1.30 6.77
CA LEU A 41 -18.72 0.73 8.04
C LEU A 41 -20.01 1.37 8.54
N ILE A 42 -21.12 0.68 8.36
CA ILE A 42 -22.47 1.16 8.71
C ILE A 42 -22.84 0.63 10.09
N PHE A 43 -23.14 1.53 11.01
CA PHE A 43 -23.70 1.18 12.31
C PHE A 43 -25.23 1.35 12.28
N PRO A 44 -26.00 0.34 12.72
CA PRO A 44 -27.44 0.47 12.95
C PRO A 44 -27.72 1.43 14.12
N ASP A 45 -29.00 1.72 14.37
CA ASP A 45 -29.40 2.61 15.46
C ASP A 45 -28.82 2.10 16.80
N PRO A 46 -27.96 2.90 17.46
CA PRO A 46 -27.25 2.50 18.68
C PRO A 46 -28.19 2.15 19.84
N ILE A 47 -29.44 2.60 19.81
CA ILE A 47 -30.43 2.27 20.84
C ILE A 47 -30.91 0.82 20.68
N THR A 48 -31.02 0.35 19.45
CA THR A 48 -31.59 -0.97 19.14
C THR A 48 -30.53 -2.06 19.01
N GLN A 49 -29.36 -1.71 18.48
CA GLN A 49 -28.28 -2.64 18.17
C GLN A 49 -26.91 -2.00 18.45
N PRO A 50 -26.58 -1.72 19.72
CA PRO A 50 -25.38 -0.98 20.10
C PRO A 50 -24.06 -1.66 19.69
N TYR A 51 -24.07 -2.99 19.54
CA TYR A 51 -22.88 -3.80 19.25
C TYR A 51 -23.00 -4.59 17.95
N SER A 52 -23.73 -4.03 16.99
CA SER A 52 -23.82 -4.58 15.64
C SER A 52 -23.28 -3.57 14.63
N PHE A 53 -22.74 -4.06 13.52
CA PHE A 53 -22.34 -3.23 12.39
C PHE A 53 -22.36 -4.04 11.09
N THR A 54 -22.40 -3.32 9.98
CA THR A 54 -22.32 -3.87 8.64
C THR A 54 -21.08 -3.32 7.96
N LEU A 55 -20.12 -4.18 7.64
CA LEU A 55 -19.02 -3.81 6.76
C LEU A 55 -19.44 -4.04 5.30
N LEU A 56 -19.38 -2.99 4.51
CA LEU A 56 -19.45 -3.01 3.07
C LEU A 56 -18.01 -3.04 2.55
N THR A 57 -17.57 -4.23 2.14
CA THR A 57 -16.27 -4.32 1.46
C THR A 57 -16.37 -3.62 0.10
N ASN A 58 -15.66 -2.49 -0.01
CA ASN A 58 -15.53 -1.70 -1.22
C ASN A 58 -14.65 -2.43 -2.26
N PRO A 59 -14.79 -2.09 -3.55
CA PRO A 59 -14.37 -2.95 -4.65
C PRO A 59 -12.86 -3.13 -4.74
N ILE A 60 -12.43 -4.39 -4.91
CA ILE A 60 -11.11 -4.70 -5.47
C ILE A 60 -11.12 -4.21 -6.92
N PRO A 61 -10.28 -3.25 -7.32
CA PRO A 61 -10.14 -2.89 -8.72
C PRO A 61 -9.51 -4.07 -9.46
N SER A 62 -10.32 -4.80 -10.24
CA SER A 62 -9.79 -5.80 -11.16
C SER A 62 -8.96 -5.06 -12.21
N THR A 63 -7.64 -5.29 -12.25
CA THR A 63 -6.67 -4.62 -13.14
C THR A 63 -6.85 -4.94 -14.63
N SER A 64 -7.89 -5.69 -15.01
CA SER A 64 -8.14 -6.08 -16.40
C SER A 64 -9.56 -5.74 -16.87
N SER A 65 -9.64 -4.74 -17.76
CA SER A 65 -10.75 -4.32 -18.64
C SER A 65 -11.82 -3.37 -18.08
N ASP A 66 -12.28 -2.48 -18.98
CA ASP A 66 -13.08 -1.24 -18.85
C ASP A 66 -14.45 -1.32 -18.15
N SER A 67 -14.69 -2.29 -17.28
CA SER A 67 -15.88 -2.29 -16.43
C SER A 67 -15.55 -2.89 -15.06
N LEU A 68 -15.38 -2.01 -14.06
CA LEU A 68 -15.28 -2.36 -12.64
C LEU A 68 -16.58 -3.07 -12.20
N GLN A 69 -16.66 -4.39 -12.38
CA GLN A 69 -17.70 -5.18 -11.74
C GLN A 69 -17.28 -5.46 -10.30
N THR A 70 -17.84 -4.65 -9.41
CA THR A 70 -17.68 -4.76 -7.97
C THR A 70 -18.45 -5.97 -7.45
N ILE A 71 -17.85 -6.80 -6.58
CA ILE A 71 -18.59 -7.80 -5.80
C ILE A 71 -19.05 -7.11 -4.51
N PRO A 72 -20.29 -6.62 -4.41
CA PRO A 72 -20.79 -6.13 -3.14
C PRO A 72 -20.88 -7.30 -2.17
N LEU A 73 -20.08 -7.28 -1.11
CA LEU A 73 -20.23 -8.16 0.05
C LEU A 73 -20.53 -7.30 1.27
N SER A 74 -21.66 -7.63 1.90
CA SER A 74 -22.12 -7.05 3.15
C SER A 74 -21.91 -8.07 4.27
N THR A 75 -21.09 -7.70 5.23
CA THR A 75 -20.74 -8.52 6.38
C THR A 75 -21.40 -7.93 7.61
N ASN A 76 -22.41 -8.61 8.14
CA ASN A 76 -23.13 -8.18 9.32
C ASN A 76 -22.53 -8.88 10.53
N ILE A 77 -21.99 -8.10 11.47
CA ILE A 77 -21.34 -8.61 12.67
C ILE A 77 -22.14 -8.13 13.88
N THR A 78 -22.37 -9.03 14.83
CA THR A 78 -23.00 -8.72 16.12
C THR A 78 -22.19 -9.33 17.25
N LEU A 79 -21.76 -8.50 18.20
CA LEU A 79 -20.99 -8.93 19.35
C LEU A 79 -21.92 -9.37 20.49
N PRO A 80 -21.75 -10.57 21.05
CA PRO A 80 -22.52 -11.02 22.21
C PRO A 80 -22.14 -10.25 23.48
N GLN A 81 -22.90 -10.42 24.57
CA GLN A 81 -22.65 -9.72 25.83
C GLN A 81 -21.33 -10.10 26.51
N ASN A 82 -20.89 -11.33 26.30
CA ASN A 82 -19.68 -11.92 26.85
C ASN A 82 -18.57 -12.01 25.79
N TYR A 83 -18.54 -11.09 24.83
CA TYR A 83 -17.39 -10.94 23.96
C TYR A 83 -16.20 -10.38 24.77
N PRO A 84 -14.96 -10.87 24.59
CA PRO A 84 -14.49 -11.79 23.54
C PRO A 84 -14.62 -13.29 23.87
N GLU A 85 -15.10 -13.67 25.06
CA GLU A 85 -15.19 -15.07 25.50
C GLU A 85 -16.20 -15.90 24.70
N ALA A 86 -17.22 -15.24 24.11
CA ALA A 86 -18.10 -15.83 23.12
C ALA A 86 -17.85 -15.28 21.72
N PRO A 87 -17.97 -16.13 20.69
CA PRO A 87 -17.72 -15.74 19.31
C PRO A 87 -18.71 -14.66 18.84
N PRO A 88 -18.27 -13.72 18.00
CA PRO A 88 -19.18 -12.83 17.30
C PRO A 88 -20.11 -13.62 16.36
N SER A 89 -21.35 -13.16 16.23
CA SER A 89 -22.27 -13.67 15.21
C SER A 89 -22.00 -12.95 13.89
N ILE A 90 -21.54 -13.69 12.89
CA ILE A 90 -21.18 -13.13 11.58
C ILE A 90 -22.10 -13.70 10.51
N TYR A 91 -22.68 -12.80 9.70
CA TYR A 91 -23.56 -13.14 8.60
C TYR A 91 -23.13 -12.43 7.32
N LEU A 92 -22.79 -13.23 6.30
CA LEU A 92 -22.31 -12.78 5.01
C LEU A 92 -23.47 -12.74 4.00
N THR A 93 -23.68 -11.59 3.37
CA THR A 93 -24.61 -11.43 2.25
C THR A 93 -23.88 -10.86 1.04
N SER A 94 -23.93 -11.59 -0.07
CA SER A 94 -23.50 -11.06 -1.36
C SER A 94 -24.47 -11.54 -2.43
N PRO A 95 -25.01 -10.63 -3.28
CA PRO A 95 -25.81 -11.02 -4.42
C PRO A 95 -24.98 -11.72 -5.51
N SER A 96 -23.64 -11.60 -5.44
CA SER A 96 -22.71 -12.16 -6.42
C SER A 96 -22.20 -13.55 -6.00
N LEU A 97 -22.09 -13.84 -4.70
CA LEU A 97 -21.61 -15.16 -4.27
C LEU A 97 -22.69 -16.23 -4.39
N SER A 98 -22.35 -17.36 -5.00
CA SER A 98 -23.21 -18.54 -5.01
C SER A 98 -23.33 -19.13 -3.59
N THR A 99 -24.42 -19.86 -3.32
CA THR A 99 -24.63 -20.49 -2.00
C THR A 99 -23.44 -21.32 -1.53
N PRO A 100 -22.83 -22.22 -2.35
CA PRO A 100 -21.67 -22.99 -1.92
C PRO A 100 -20.46 -22.12 -1.55
N GLN A 101 -20.25 -21.01 -2.26
CA GLN A 101 -19.16 -20.07 -1.98
C GLN A 101 -19.38 -19.32 -0.67
N THR A 102 -20.60 -18.83 -0.45
CA THR A 102 -20.96 -18.19 0.83
C THR A 102 -20.83 -19.19 1.98
N THR A 103 -21.23 -20.45 1.79
CA THR A 103 -21.04 -21.52 2.79
C THR A 103 -19.56 -21.79 3.06
N LEU A 104 -18.73 -21.86 2.03
CA LEU A 104 -17.28 -22.06 2.18
C LEU A 104 -16.64 -20.90 2.94
N LEU A 105 -16.93 -19.66 2.54
CA LEU A 105 -16.38 -18.46 3.17
C LEU A 105 -16.82 -18.34 4.63
N THR A 106 -18.10 -18.60 4.91
CA THR A 106 -18.64 -18.65 6.28
C THR A 106 -17.95 -19.74 7.10
N SER A 107 -17.72 -20.92 6.53
CA SER A 107 -17.03 -22.02 7.22
C SER A 107 -15.59 -21.67 7.57
N ARG A 108 -14.86 -21.00 6.66
CA ARG A 108 -13.48 -20.56 6.90
C ARG A 108 -13.43 -19.46 7.96
N LEU A 109 -14.34 -18.49 7.87
CA LEU A 109 -14.43 -17.42 8.86
C LEU A 109 -14.75 -17.93 10.26
N ASN A 110 -15.65 -18.91 10.38
CA ASN A 110 -15.94 -19.55 11.66
C ASN A 110 -14.73 -20.34 12.22
N ALA A 111 -13.91 -20.92 11.34
CA ALA A 111 -12.67 -21.58 11.76
C ALA A 111 -11.66 -20.55 12.31
N GLU A 112 -11.52 -19.39 11.66
CA GLU A 112 -10.68 -18.29 12.12
C GLU A 112 -11.15 -17.72 13.46
N VAL A 113 -12.48 -17.53 13.64
CA VAL A 113 -13.06 -17.15 14.94
C VAL A 113 -12.70 -18.15 16.03
N SER A 114 -12.77 -19.45 15.73
CA SER A 114 -12.42 -20.50 16.69
C SER A 114 -10.93 -20.45 17.06
N ALA A 115 -10.05 -20.23 16.09
CA ALA A 115 -8.61 -20.07 16.34
C ALA A 115 -8.32 -18.86 17.24
N CYS A 116 -8.95 -17.71 16.98
CA CYS A 116 -8.81 -16.51 17.81
C CYS A 116 -9.23 -16.76 19.28
N LEU A 117 -10.29 -17.53 19.49
CA LEU A 117 -10.76 -17.90 20.83
C LEU A 117 -9.78 -18.83 21.56
N GLU A 118 -9.21 -19.81 20.85
CA GLU A 118 -8.23 -20.74 21.42
C GLU A 118 -6.92 -20.05 21.83
N GLU A 119 -6.51 -19.02 21.09
CA GLU A 119 -5.34 -18.20 21.39
C GLU A 119 -5.57 -17.22 22.54
N GLY A 120 -6.82 -17.07 23.01
CA GLY A 120 -7.18 -16.11 24.05
C GLY A 120 -7.08 -14.66 23.59
N ASN A 121 -7.34 -14.39 22.30
CA ASN A 121 -7.25 -13.05 21.75
C ASN A 121 -8.35 -12.13 22.33
N GLU A 122 -7.93 -11.02 22.94
CA GLU A 122 -8.85 -10.06 23.58
C GLU A 122 -9.60 -9.20 22.54
N MET A 123 -9.11 -9.06 21.31
CA MET A 123 -9.74 -8.28 20.24
C MET A 123 -9.52 -8.95 18.88
N MET A 124 -10.57 -9.53 18.29
CA MET A 124 -10.46 -10.36 17.08
C MET A 124 -11.09 -9.75 15.82
N LEU A 125 -11.90 -8.69 15.91
CA LEU A 125 -12.64 -8.16 14.77
C LEU A 125 -11.71 -7.70 13.64
N LEU A 126 -10.64 -6.97 13.94
CA LEU A 126 -9.74 -6.50 12.89
C LEU A 126 -9.05 -7.67 12.16
N GLN A 127 -8.63 -8.69 12.89
CA GLN A 127 -8.07 -9.92 12.33
C GLN A 127 -9.08 -10.63 11.43
N LEU A 128 -10.34 -10.75 11.88
CA LEU A 128 -11.41 -11.37 11.10
C LEU A 128 -11.74 -10.59 9.82
N LEU A 129 -11.72 -9.26 9.89
CA LEU A 129 -11.94 -8.41 8.71
C LEU A 129 -10.78 -8.54 7.70
N ASN A 130 -9.54 -8.56 8.18
CA ASN A 130 -8.37 -8.75 7.32
C ASN A 130 -8.37 -10.16 6.69
N PHE A 131 -8.66 -11.19 7.48
CA PHE A 131 -8.82 -12.56 6.98
C PHE A 131 -9.88 -12.63 5.89
N LEU A 132 -11.04 -12.01 6.11
CA LEU A 132 -12.12 -11.97 5.13
C LEU A 132 -11.67 -11.29 3.83
N GLN A 133 -10.93 -10.18 3.91
CA GLN A 133 -10.36 -9.51 2.73
C GLN A 133 -9.43 -10.44 1.95
N CYS A 134 -8.46 -11.07 2.62
CA CYS A 134 -7.55 -12.03 1.98
C CYS A 134 -8.31 -13.21 1.34
N GLN A 135 -9.34 -13.73 2.01
CA GLN A 135 -10.13 -14.83 1.46
C GLN A 135 -10.94 -14.42 0.22
N ILE A 136 -11.38 -13.15 0.15
CA ILE A 136 -12.05 -12.61 -1.03
C ILE A 136 -11.05 -12.52 -2.20
N GLU A 137 -9.87 -11.97 -1.96
CA GLU A 137 -8.81 -11.83 -2.95
C GLU A 137 -8.37 -13.21 -3.49
N GLU A 138 -7.98 -14.12 -2.61
CA GLU A 138 -7.42 -15.43 -3.00
C GLU A 138 -8.41 -16.35 -3.72
N ASN A 139 -9.70 -16.31 -3.37
CA ASN A 139 -10.68 -17.30 -3.85
C ASN A 139 -11.64 -16.75 -4.91
N PHE A 140 -11.68 -15.43 -5.11
CA PHE A 140 -12.66 -14.79 -5.98
C PHE A 140 -12.08 -13.80 -7.00
N GLU A 141 -10.75 -13.70 -7.12
CA GLU A 141 -10.07 -12.94 -8.19
C GLU A 141 -10.53 -13.32 -9.62
N ASP A 142 -10.95 -14.57 -9.85
CA ASP A 142 -11.43 -15.05 -11.17
C ASP A 142 -12.93 -14.76 -11.44
N TYR A 143 -13.67 -14.22 -10.46
CA TYR A 143 -15.12 -14.09 -10.54
C TYR A 143 -15.67 -13.15 -11.65
N PRO A 144 -15.07 -11.98 -11.98
CA PRO A 144 -15.60 -11.16 -13.08
C PRO A 144 -15.49 -11.84 -14.45
N LYS A 145 -14.70 -12.91 -14.60
CA LYS A 145 -14.55 -13.65 -15.85
C LYS A 145 -15.65 -14.68 -16.09
N THR A 146 -16.37 -15.11 -15.04
CA THR A 146 -17.37 -16.21 -15.12
C THR A 146 -18.76 -15.73 -15.50
N VAL A 147 -19.13 -14.49 -15.13
CA VAL A 147 -20.46 -13.93 -15.44
C VAL A 147 -20.54 -13.48 -16.90
N ALA A 148 -19.42 -13.07 -17.50
CA ALA A 148 -19.34 -12.72 -18.92
C ALA A 148 -19.23 -13.94 -19.87
N LYS A 149 -18.95 -15.15 -19.34
CA LYS A 149 -18.74 -16.38 -20.13
C LYS A 149 -19.96 -17.28 -20.25
N GLY A 150 -21.16 -16.73 -20.05
CA GLY A 150 -22.40 -17.37 -20.48
C GLY A 150 -22.65 -17.23 -21.99
N LEU A 151 -21.67 -17.52 -22.85
CA LEU A 151 -21.79 -17.79 -24.30
C LEU A 151 -20.38 -17.95 -24.93
N GLY A 152 -19.95 -19.20 -25.18
CA GLY A 152 -18.97 -19.51 -26.23
C GLY A 152 -17.52 -19.85 -25.83
N GLN A 153 -17.22 -21.16 -25.88
CA GLN A 153 -15.98 -21.81 -26.36
C GLN A 153 -14.64 -21.63 -25.63
N THR A 154 -14.27 -22.70 -24.91
CA THR A 154 -13.07 -23.56 -25.08
C THR A 154 -11.79 -22.99 -25.70
N ALA A 155 -10.66 -23.20 -24.99
CA ALA A 155 -9.24 -23.23 -25.43
C ALA A 155 -8.26 -22.23 -24.76
N SER A 156 -8.60 -21.60 -23.63
CA SER A 156 -7.70 -20.62 -22.95
C SER A 156 -7.25 -21.00 -21.53
N GLN A 157 -7.33 -22.26 -21.11
CA GLN A 157 -6.89 -22.67 -19.75
C GLN A 157 -5.38 -22.97 -19.63
N LYS A 158 -4.62 -22.95 -20.73
CA LYS A 158 -3.16 -23.19 -20.68
C LYS A 158 -2.34 -21.89 -20.57
N LEU A 159 -2.93 -20.73 -20.83
CA LEU A 159 -2.23 -19.43 -20.86
C LEU A 159 -2.30 -18.67 -19.53
N GLU A 160 -3.35 -18.88 -18.71
CA GLU A 160 -3.55 -18.11 -17.47
C GLU A 160 -2.80 -18.68 -16.24
N SER A 161 -2.54 -19.99 -16.20
CA SER A 161 -1.59 -20.57 -15.22
C SER A 161 -0.16 -20.05 -15.44
N GLU A 162 0.18 -19.69 -16.67
CA GLU A 162 1.44 -19.02 -17.00
C GLU A 162 1.41 -17.57 -16.49
N LYS A 163 0.30 -16.84 -16.65
CA LYS A 163 0.18 -15.44 -16.20
C LYS A 163 0.19 -15.23 -14.69
N ALA A 164 -0.44 -16.09 -13.89
CA ALA A 164 -0.37 -15.98 -12.42
C ALA A 164 1.04 -16.31 -11.89
N SER A 165 1.70 -17.29 -12.51
CA SER A 165 3.12 -17.56 -12.29
C SER A 165 3.99 -16.37 -12.69
N ILE A 166 3.66 -15.68 -13.79
CA ILE A 166 4.36 -14.48 -14.27
C ILE A 166 4.14 -13.31 -13.31
N ILE A 167 2.95 -13.10 -12.72
CA ILE A 167 2.70 -11.99 -11.78
C ILE A 167 3.41 -12.21 -10.43
N ALA A 168 3.36 -13.42 -9.88
CA ALA A 168 4.11 -13.76 -8.67
C ALA A 168 5.63 -13.74 -8.91
N ALA A 169 6.08 -14.08 -10.12
CA ALA A 169 7.47 -13.88 -10.54
C ALA A 169 7.81 -12.39 -10.72
N LYS A 170 6.89 -11.59 -11.26
CA LYS A 170 7.03 -10.15 -11.51
C LYS A 170 7.18 -9.33 -10.24
N ASN A 171 6.44 -9.66 -9.17
CA ASN A 171 6.61 -9.05 -7.85
C ASN A 171 7.95 -9.44 -7.19
N ARG A 172 8.59 -10.53 -7.64
CA ARG A 172 9.94 -10.93 -7.21
C ARG A 172 11.04 -10.38 -8.12
N SER A 173 10.71 -9.97 -9.33
CA SER A 173 11.65 -9.45 -10.34
C SER A 173 11.56 -7.94 -10.53
N SER A 174 10.96 -7.22 -9.57
CA SER A 174 10.96 -5.77 -9.49
C SER A 174 11.79 -5.33 -8.28
N PHE A 175 12.39 -4.16 -8.37
CA PHE A 175 13.07 -3.49 -7.28
C PHE A 175 12.13 -2.43 -6.69
N ALA A 176 12.12 -2.29 -5.38
CA ALA A 176 11.40 -1.21 -4.71
C ALA A 176 12.31 -0.52 -3.69
N ARG A 177 12.08 0.77 -3.50
CA ARG A 177 12.68 1.56 -2.43
C ARG A 177 11.62 2.45 -1.79
N GLN A 178 11.45 2.30 -0.48
CA GLN A 178 10.48 3.09 0.29
C GLN A 178 11.19 3.96 1.31
N TRP A 179 10.86 5.25 1.28
CA TRP A 179 11.33 6.28 2.19
C TRP A 179 10.23 6.61 3.18
N CYS A 180 10.45 6.31 4.45
CA CYS A 180 9.42 6.38 5.45
C CYS A 180 9.81 7.32 6.59
N SER A 181 8.82 8.04 7.11
CA SER A 181 8.94 8.83 8.34
C SER A 181 8.17 8.16 9.47
N PHE A 182 8.69 8.21 10.70
CA PHE A 182 7.96 7.78 11.89
C PHE A 182 8.09 8.77 13.05
N VAL A 183 7.05 8.88 13.87
CA VAL A 183 6.94 9.93 14.90
C VAL A 183 7.98 9.76 16.00
N SER A 184 8.13 8.55 16.56
CA SER A 184 9.12 8.25 17.60
C SER A 184 9.20 6.75 17.80
N LEU A 185 10.41 6.21 17.91
CA LEU A 185 10.65 4.94 18.60
C LEU A 185 10.88 5.30 20.07
N TYR A 186 9.85 5.19 20.91
CA TYR A 186 9.94 5.61 22.31
C TYR A 186 11.13 4.90 23.02
N LYS A 187 11.90 5.66 23.80
CA LYS A 187 13.02 5.15 24.61
C LYS A 187 12.53 4.38 25.85
N ASP A 188 11.36 4.72 26.35
CA ASP A 188 10.89 4.27 27.66
C ASP A 188 9.87 3.12 27.61
N SER A 189 9.43 2.70 26.41
CA SER A 189 8.47 1.58 26.26
C SER A 189 9.15 0.19 26.29
N TYR A 190 10.48 0.14 26.18
CA TYR A 190 11.28 -1.09 26.17
C TYR A 190 12.47 -1.00 27.13
N ILE A 191 12.22 -0.60 28.39
CA ILE A 191 13.25 -0.55 29.44
C ILE A 191 13.91 -1.94 29.68
N SER A 192 13.29 -3.03 29.20
CA SER A 192 13.78 -4.41 29.33
C SER A 192 13.76 -5.24 28.03
N GLY A 193 13.59 -4.61 26.85
CA GLY A 193 13.50 -5.31 25.55
C GLY A 193 14.80 -5.33 24.75
N PRO A 194 14.90 -6.15 23.68
CA PRO A 194 16.00 -6.10 22.74
C PRO A 194 16.13 -4.70 22.13
N ASN A 195 17.35 -4.31 21.72
CA ASN A 195 17.57 -3.01 21.12
C ASN A 195 16.63 -2.86 19.90
N ARG A 196 15.73 -1.88 19.94
CA ARG A 196 14.68 -1.66 18.92
C ARG A 196 15.23 -1.57 17.49
N PHE A 197 16.49 -1.18 17.34
CA PHE A 197 17.21 -1.11 16.08
C PHE A 197 17.84 -2.45 15.66
N GLU A 198 18.22 -3.28 16.63
CA GLU A 198 18.49 -4.69 16.38
C GLU A 198 17.23 -5.40 15.91
N VAL A 199 16.04 -5.06 16.41
CA VAL A 199 14.78 -5.66 15.91
C VAL A 199 14.58 -5.34 14.42
N LEU A 200 14.74 -4.07 14.01
CA LEU A 200 14.65 -3.70 12.59
C LEU A 200 15.64 -4.51 11.73
N THR A 201 16.90 -4.59 12.17
CA THR A 201 17.96 -5.29 11.42
C THR A 201 17.79 -6.81 11.44
N ASN A 202 17.35 -7.39 12.56
CA ASN A 202 17.21 -8.83 12.75
C ASN A 202 15.94 -9.37 12.12
N LEU A 203 14.86 -8.58 12.07
CA LEU A 203 13.58 -9.03 11.51
C LEU A 203 13.73 -9.41 10.04
N ALA A 204 14.46 -8.60 9.26
CA ALA A 204 14.81 -8.94 7.88
C ALA A 204 15.61 -10.25 7.80
N LYS A 205 16.66 -10.38 8.63
CA LYS A 205 17.55 -11.55 8.65
C LYS A 205 16.82 -12.83 9.07
N LEU A 206 15.96 -12.77 10.08
CA LEU A 206 15.18 -13.89 10.60
C LEU A 206 14.17 -14.42 9.58
N ARG A 207 13.62 -13.52 8.75
CA ARG A 207 12.65 -13.85 7.69
C ARG A 207 13.32 -14.14 6.35
N GLY A 208 14.65 -14.03 6.25
CA GLY A 208 15.40 -14.29 5.03
C GLY A 208 15.16 -13.25 3.93
N LEU A 209 14.71 -12.04 4.29
CA LEU A 209 14.42 -10.98 3.34
C LEU A 209 15.71 -10.31 2.87
N LYS A 210 15.91 -10.19 1.56
CA LYS A 210 17.08 -9.54 0.97
C LYS A 210 16.84 -8.04 0.82
N ILE A 211 16.79 -7.35 1.95
CA ILE A 211 16.66 -5.89 1.99
C ILE A 211 17.96 -5.24 2.50
N THR A 212 18.17 -4.01 2.06
CA THR A 212 19.20 -3.09 2.55
C THR A 212 18.55 -1.77 2.89
N GLY A 213 19.28 -0.86 3.54
CA GLY A 213 18.68 0.43 3.92
C GLY A 213 19.36 1.14 5.07
N LEU A 214 18.69 2.18 5.54
CA LEU A 214 19.15 3.00 6.65
C LEU A 214 17.97 3.38 7.55
N ALA A 215 18.12 3.15 8.85
CA ALA A 215 17.25 3.73 9.87
C ALA A 215 17.97 4.87 10.60
N ILE A 216 17.28 6.01 10.75
CA ILE A 216 17.76 7.19 11.45
C ILE A 216 16.99 7.30 12.77
N SER A 217 17.73 7.18 13.87
CA SER A 217 17.19 7.40 15.21
C SER A 217 16.79 8.87 15.38
N GLY A 218 15.54 9.14 15.80
CA GLY A 218 15.03 10.50 15.78
C GLY A 218 13.60 10.69 16.26
N LYS A 219 13.23 11.97 16.43
CA LYS A 219 11.85 12.44 16.55
C LYS A 219 11.67 13.67 15.63
N PRO A 220 11.11 13.51 14.42
CA PRO A 220 10.67 12.26 13.79
C PRO A 220 11.85 11.41 13.29
N GLY A 221 11.84 10.09 13.45
CA GLY A 221 12.85 9.24 12.83
C GLY A 221 12.51 8.95 11.37
N GLY A 222 13.50 8.43 10.64
CA GLY A 222 13.38 8.07 9.23
C GLY A 222 13.85 6.63 9.01
N ILE A 223 13.27 5.95 8.02
CA ILE A 223 13.74 4.65 7.57
C ILE A 223 13.62 4.60 6.05
N VAL A 224 14.70 4.22 5.38
CA VAL A 224 14.70 3.88 3.97
C VAL A 224 15.05 2.40 3.84
N ILE A 225 14.27 1.69 3.03
CA ILE A 225 14.43 0.27 2.76
C ILE A 225 14.42 0.08 1.26
N GLU A 226 15.30 -0.79 0.76
CA GLU A 226 15.39 -1.12 -0.65
C GLU A 226 15.76 -2.58 -0.89
N GLY A 227 15.27 -3.15 -1.99
CA GLY A 227 15.47 -4.54 -2.34
C GLY A 227 14.47 -5.00 -3.41
N GLY A 228 14.26 -6.31 -3.52
CA GLY A 228 13.19 -6.84 -4.35
C GLY A 228 11.83 -6.40 -3.81
N LYS A 229 10.89 -6.02 -4.67
CA LYS A 229 9.58 -5.46 -4.29
C LYS A 229 8.85 -6.34 -3.28
N GLY A 230 8.76 -7.64 -3.53
CA GLY A 230 8.15 -8.58 -2.58
C GLY A 230 8.84 -8.62 -1.20
N ASP A 231 10.17 -8.49 -1.14
CA ASP A 231 10.91 -8.47 0.14
C ASP A 231 10.68 -7.15 0.90
N VAL A 232 10.60 -6.02 0.17
CA VAL A 232 10.33 -4.70 0.74
C VAL A 232 8.89 -4.63 1.27
N GLU A 233 7.92 -5.11 0.51
CA GLU A 233 6.51 -5.19 0.90
C GLU A 233 6.33 -6.05 2.15
N GLU A 234 6.92 -7.24 2.16
CA GLU A 234 6.83 -8.15 3.32
C GLU A 234 7.51 -7.55 4.54
N TYR A 235 8.69 -6.94 4.38
CA TYR A 235 9.36 -6.26 5.49
C TYR A 235 8.52 -5.11 6.05
N MET A 236 7.89 -4.31 5.19
CA MET A 236 7.04 -3.20 5.60
C MET A 236 5.76 -3.66 6.27
N ARG A 237 5.17 -4.78 5.82
CA ARG A 237 4.06 -5.44 6.50
C ARG A 237 4.48 -5.85 7.91
N LEU A 238 5.59 -6.56 8.06
CA LEU A 238 6.12 -7.02 9.34
C LEU A 238 6.49 -5.87 10.28
N ILE A 239 7.09 -4.79 9.77
CA ILE A 239 7.37 -3.60 10.58
C ILE A 239 6.06 -3.01 11.12
N ARG A 240 5.02 -2.92 10.28
CA ARG A 240 3.73 -2.34 10.67
C ARG A 240 3.01 -3.22 11.71
N THR A 241 3.04 -4.54 11.54
CA THR A 241 2.35 -5.50 12.41
C THR A 241 3.19 -5.92 13.62
N GLU A 242 4.41 -6.41 13.45
CA GLU A 242 5.17 -6.98 14.56
C GLU A 242 5.87 -5.90 15.42
N PHE A 243 6.27 -4.77 14.82
CA PHE A 243 7.08 -3.76 15.52
C PHE A 243 6.27 -2.54 15.98
N PHE A 244 5.45 -1.94 15.11
CA PHE A 244 4.67 -0.75 15.45
C PHE A 244 3.32 -1.01 16.12
N GLU A 245 2.82 -2.25 16.13
CA GLU A 245 1.57 -2.63 16.82
C GLU A 245 1.72 -2.60 18.36
N THR A 246 2.90 -3.02 18.85
CA THR A 246 3.29 -2.98 20.27
C THR A 246 3.42 -1.54 20.83
N LEU A 247 3.41 -0.53 19.96
CA LEU A 247 3.50 0.88 20.34
C LEU A 247 2.10 1.52 20.43
N ASN A 248 1.95 2.49 21.34
CA ASN A 248 0.69 3.19 21.63
C ASN A 248 0.01 3.72 20.34
N PRO A 249 -1.30 3.46 20.13
CA PRO A 249 -2.07 3.86 18.94
C PRO A 249 -1.95 5.33 18.55
N ARG A 250 -1.79 6.24 19.52
CA ARG A 250 -1.65 7.69 19.25
C ARG A 250 -0.27 8.08 18.71
N GLY A 251 0.74 7.21 18.86
CA GLY A 251 2.09 7.38 18.31
C GLY A 251 2.35 6.57 17.04
N ARG A 252 1.38 5.75 16.61
CA ARG A 252 1.45 4.94 15.39
C ARG A 252 1.38 5.85 14.18
N LYS A 253 2.45 5.90 13.40
CA LYS A 253 2.43 6.18 11.96
C LYS A 253 3.87 6.05 11.47
N ILE A 254 4.18 4.90 10.89
CA ILE A 254 5.12 4.88 9.78
C ILE A 254 4.35 5.38 8.56
N THR A 255 4.89 6.38 7.89
CA THR A 255 4.27 6.97 6.71
C THR A 255 5.28 6.91 5.60
N VAL A 256 4.93 6.19 4.53
CA VAL A 256 5.70 6.22 3.28
C VAL A 256 5.58 7.64 2.72
N ARG A 257 6.71 8.26 2.43
CA ARG A 257 6.84 9.64 1.96
C ARG A 257 7.27 9.71 0.50
N LEU A 258 8.06 8.74 0.07
CA LEU A 258 8.51 8.56 -1.30
C LEU A 258 8.64 7.06 -1.54
N GLU A 259 8.25 6.62 -2.72
CA GLU A 259 8.34 5.24 -3.18
C GLU A 259 8.90 5.28 -4.60
N GLU A 260 9.88 4.41 -4.85
CA GLU A 260 10.52 4.21 -6.15
C GLU A 260 10.36 2.74 -6.51
N GLU A 261 9.89 2.46 -7.72
CA GLU A 261 9.66 1.11 -8.20
C GLU A 261 10.29 0.91 -9.57
N LEU A 262 11.15 -0.09 -9.69
CA LEU A 262 11.76 -0.49 -10.96
C LEU A 262 11.32 -1.92 -11.31
N PRO A 263 11.08 -2.24 -12.59
CA PRO A 263 11.43 -1.43 -13.74
C PRO A 263 10.31 -0.47 -14.19
N GLU A 264 9.24 -0.32 -13.42
CA GLU A 264 8.10 0.56 -13.76
C GLU A 264 8.55 2.01 -14.00
N ASP A 265 9.40 2.58 -13.16
CA ASP A 265 9.87 3.97 -13.35
C ASP A 265 10.78 4.12 -14.58
N GLU A 266 11.77 3.25 -14.80
CA GLU A 266 12.68 3.36 -15.96
C GLU A 266 11.97 3.06 -17.29
N HIS A 267 11.07 2.08 -17.32
CA HIS A 267 10.29 1.76 -18.51
C HIS A 267 9.22 2.81 -18.80
N THR A 268 8.58 3.34 -17.76
CA THR A 268 7.65 4.46 -17.91
C THR A 268 8.38 5.68 -18.42
N GLU A 269 9.53 6.06 -17.85
CA GLU A 269 10.35 7.17 -18.33
C GLU A 269 10.80 6.96 -19.79
N LYS A 270 11.26 5.75 -20.15
CA LYS A 270 11.62 5.40 -21.54
C LYS A 270 10.43 5.51 -22.48
N PHE A 271 9.29 4.95 -22.09
CA PHE A 271 8.07 4.98 -22.88
C PHE A 271 7.57 6.41 -23.07
N GLU A 272 7.50 7.21 -22.00
CA GLU A 272 7.14 8.62 -22.01
C GLU A 272 8.09 9.42 -22.90
N TYR A 273 9.40 9.18 -22.81
CA TYR A 273 10.39 9.78 -23.69
C TYR A 273 10.12 9.44 -25.17
N VAL A 274 9.89 8.17 -25.52
CA VAL A 274 9.64 7.76 -26.90
C VAL A 274 8.34 8.36 -27.43
N GLN A 275 7.29 8.40 -26.61
CA GLN A 275 6.01 9.02 -26.98
C GLN A 275 6.15 10.54 -27.12
N ALA A 276 6.85 11.21 -26.20
CA ALA A 276 7.13 12.64 -26.27
C ALA A 276 7.95 12.99 -27.52
N LYS A 277 8.98 12.20 -27.83
CA LYS A 277 9.79 12.36 -29.05
C LYS A 277 8.95 12.20 -30.31
N LYS A 278 8.14 11.14 -30.40
CA LYS A 278 7.20 10.90 -31.50
C LYS A 278 6.22 12.06 -31.68
N ARG A 279 5.68 12.62 -30.60
CA ARG A 279 4.78 13.79 -30.64
C ARG A 279 5.50 15.07 -31.04
N SER A 280 6.73 15.28 -30.57
CA SER A 280 7.53 16.46 -30.91
C SER A 280 7.90 16.53 -32.39
N GLU A 281 8.07 15.37 -33.03
CA GLU A 281 8.35 15.20 -34.46
C GLU A 281 7.13 15.45 -35.36
N LEU A 282 5.91 15.46 -34.81
CA LEU A 282 4.71 15.76 -35.59
C LEU A 282 4.74 17.23 -36.06
N PRO A 283 4.47 17.49 -37.35
CA PRO A 283 4.36 18.85 -37.85
C PRO A 283 3.22 19.58 -37.13
N ALA A 284 3.39 20.88 -36.90
CA ALA A 284 2.31 21.69 -36.37
C ALA A 284 1.12 21.63 -37.34
N ASP A 285 -0.06 21.33 -36.83
CA ASP A 285 -1.27 21.39 -37.64
C ASP A 285 -1.60 22.86 -37.91
N GLU A 286 -1.35 23.29 -39.15
CA GLU A 286 -1.58 24.66 -39.62
C GLU A 286 -3.07 25.07 -39.55
N THR A 287 -3.98 24.13 -39.33
CA THR A 287 -5.41 24.40 -39.20
C THR A 287 -5.83 24.86 -37.81
N LEU A 288 -5.02 24.60 -36.78
CA LEU A 288 -5.29 24.99 -35.39
C LEU A 288 -5.23 26.51 -35.20
N LYS A 289 -6.20 27.08 -34.48
CA LYS A 289 -6.26 28.53 -34.21
C LYS A 289 -6.63 28.82 -32.76
N GLY A 290 -6.23 30.00 -32.28
CA GLY A 290 -6.59 30.50 -30.96
C GLY A 290 -6.14 29.57 -29.84
N ALA A 291 -7.05 29.24 -28.93
CA ALA A 291 -6.76 28.44 -27.73
C ALA A 291 -6.30 27.00 -28.05
N GLU A 292 -6.71 26.42 -29.17
CA GLU A 292 -6.30 25.06 -29.56
C GLU A 292 -4.82 25.03 -29.96
N LEU A 293 -4.38 26.05 -30.70
CA LEU A 293 -2.97 26.22 -31.05
C LEU A 293 -2.11 26.46 -29.80
N GLU A 294 -2.60 27.26 -28.86
CA GLU A 294 -1.88 27.53 -27.60
C GLU A 294 -1.71 26.25 -26.76
N ARG A 295 -2.77 25.45 -26.60
CA ARG A 295 -2.69 24.13 -25.92
C ARG A 295 -1.72 23.18 -26.61
N PHE A 296 -1.74 23.15 -27.94
CA PHE A 296 -0.81 22.34 -28.73
C PHE A 296 0.65 22.76 -28.49
N LEU A 297 0.95 24.06 -28.52
CA LEU A 297 2.29 24.58 -28.28
C LEU A 297 2.77 24.36 -26.84
N ASP A 298 1.89 24.46 -25.85
CA ASP A 298 2.19 24.13 -24.46
C ASP A 298 2.48 22.63 -24.30
N SER A 299 1.67 21.76 -24.91
CA SER A 299 1.92 20.31 -24.91
C SER A 299 3.27 19.99 -25.55
N LYS A 300 3.57 20.61 -26.70
CA LYS A 300 4.85 20.42 -27.40
C LYS A 300 6.04 20.88 -26.55
N ARG A 301 5.93 22.01 -25.85
CA ARG A 301 6.97 22.49 -24.92
C ARG A 301 7.21 21.52 -23.76
N LYS A 302 6.14 20.90 -23.23
CA LYS A 302 6.26 19.86 -22.19
C LYS A 302 6.96 18.61 -22.73
N ASP A 303 6.56 18.12 -23.90
CA ASP A 303 7.20 16.98 -24.56
C ASP A 303 8.69 17.25 -24.84
N GLU A 304 9.04 18.45 -25.33
CA GLU A 304 10.45 18.86 -25.54
C GLU A 304 11.25 18.93 -24.23
N THR A 305 10.61 19.30 -23.12
CA THR A 305 11.26 19.35 -21.80
C THR A 305 11.51 17.94 -21.28
N CYS A 306 10.50 17.06 -21.35
CA CYS A 306 10.62 15.64 -21.02
C CYS A 306 11.76 14.96 -21.80
N VAL A 307 11.83 15.21 -23.12
CA VAL A 307 12.91 14.69 -23.98
C VAL A 307 14.29 15.16 -23.51
N LYS A 308 14.44 16.46 -23.24
CA LYS A 308 15.72 17.03 -22.77
C LYS A 308 16.13 16.50 -21.40
N GLU A 309 15.20 16.39 -20.47
CA GLU A 309 15.46 15.88 -19.12
C GLU A 309 15.92 14.42 -19.17
N TYR A 310 15.22 13.58 -19.95
CA TYR A 310 15.59 12.19 -20.15
C TYR A 310 16.98 12.06 -20.81
N GLU A 311 17.25 12.82 -21.88
CA GLU A 311 18.55 12.82 -22.56
C GLU A 311 19.70 13.30 -21.65
N GLN A 312 19.45 14.27 -20.77
CA GLN A 312 20.44 14.75 -19.80
C GLN A 312 20.76 13.71 -18.72
N ARG A 313 19.75 12.96 -18.24
CA ARG A 313 19.96 11.88 -17.26
C ARG A 313 20.75 10.71 -17.85
N GLN A 314 20.50 10.38 -19.13
CA GLN A 314 21.08 9.23 -19.81
C GLN A 314 22.50 9.46 -20.36
N ASN A 315 23.33 10.24 -19.66
CA ASN A 315 24.71 10.63 -20.05
C ASN A 315 25.65 9.48 -20.51
N TYR A 316 25.25 8.20 -20.42
CA TYR A 316 26.09 7.02 -20.70
C TYR A 316 25.50 5.94 -21.63
N ALA A 317 24.19 5.92 -21.96
CA ALA A 317 23.64 4.87 -22.84
C ALA A 317 22.37 5.32 -23.61
N PRO A 318 22.46 5.67 -24.90
CA PRO A 318 21.27 5.94 -25.70
C PRO A 318 20.40 4.69 -25.86
N ILE A 319 19.08 4.88 -25.92
CA ILE A 319 18.12 3.79 -26.21
C ILE A 319 18.52 3.13 -27.54
N LYS A 320 18.69 1.81 -27.54
CA LYS A 320 19.06 1.06 -28.74
C LYS A 320 17.96 1.19 -29.79
N ASP A 321 18.30 1.31 -31.07
CA ASP A 321 17.31 1.44 -32.15
C ASP A 321 16.24 0.33 -32.12
N SER A 322 16.63 -0.91 -31.80
CA SER A 322 15.68 -2.02 -31.67
C SER A 322 14.67 -1.83 -30.54
N GLU A 323 15.09 -1.22 -29.44
CA GLU A 323 14.25 -0.92 -28.27
C GLU A 323 13.35 0.29 -28.57
N TYR A 324 13.90 1.31 -29.23
CA TYR A 324 13.14 2.46 -29.71
C TYR A 324 12.00 2.05 -30.64
N GLN A 325 12.26 1.19 -31.63
CA GLN A 325 11.21 0.71 -32.53
C GLN A 325 10.11 -0.05 -31.78
N ARG A 326 10.46 -0.88 -30.79
CA ARG A 326 9.46 -1.57 -29.96
C ARG A 326 8.59 -0.58 -29.20
N LEU A 327 9.20 0.37 -28.47
CA LEU A 327 8.50 1.39 -27.68
C LEU A 327 7.66 2.33 -28.54
N LYS A 328 8.09 2.62 -29.78
CA LYS A 328 7.38 3.49 -30.72
C LYS A 328 6.00 2.94 -31.12
N PHE A 329 5.88 1.62 -31.12
CA PHE A 329 4.67 0.89 -31.48
C PHE A 329 3.92 0.29 -30.28
N ALA A 330 4.52 0.30 -29.09
CA ALA A 330 3.86 -0.11 -27.86
C ALA A 330 2.70 0.86 -27.53
N GLU A 331 1.58 0.29 -27.11
CA GLU A 331 0.43 1.08 -26.62
C GLU A 331 0.51 1.34 -25.12
N LYS A 332 1.25 0.51 -24.37
CA LYS A 332 1.42 0.58 -22.91
C LYS A 332 2.85 0.24 -22.49
N ALA A 333 3.28 0.74 -21.32
CA ALA A 333 4.61 0.49 -20.76
C ALA A 333 4.83 -0.99 -20.37
N ASP A 334 3.78 -1.65 -19.87
CA ASP A 334 3.79 -3.01 -19.34
C ASP A 334 4.11 -4.12 -20.37
N GLU A 335 4.12 -3.79 -21.67
CA GLU A 335 4.37 -4.76 -22.76
C GLU A 335 5.86 -5.14 -22.93
N PHE A 336 6.76 -4.55 -22.14
CA PHE A 336 8.21 -4.64 -22.33
C PHE A 336 8.94 -5.46 -21.25
N GLU A 337 8.24 -6.07 -20.32
CA GLU A 337 8.83 -6.62 -19.09
C GLU A 337 9.83 -7.76 -19.31
N GLY A 338 11.09 -7.48 -19.00
CA GLY A 338 12.07 -8.48 -18.63
C GLY A 338 12.14 -8.58 -17.10
N GLU A 339 12.27 -9.79 -16.58
CA GLU A 339 12.51 -10.01 -15.15
C GLU A 339 13.87 -9.40 -14.76
N LEU A 340 13.91 -8.52 -13.72
CA LEU A 340 15.19 -8.08 -13.16
C LEU A 340 15.88 -9.28 -12.49
N THR A 341 17.16 -9.44 -12.79
CA THR A 341 18.03 -10.41 -12.11
C THR A 341 18.44 -9.90 -10.74
N GLU A 342 18.94 -10.77 -9.85
CA GLU A 342 19.49 -10.35 -8.56
C GLU A 342 20.66 -9.36 -8.73
N GLU A 343 21.47 -9.54 -9.78
CA GLU A 343 22.57 -8.62 -10.13
C GLU A 343 22.03 -7.24 -10.52
N ASP A 344 20.87 -7.18 -11.18
CA ASP A 344 20.23 -5.90 -11.49
C ASP A 344 19.76 -5.22 -10.21
N ILE A 345 19.06 -5.95 -9.33
CA ILE A 345 18.61 -5.45 -8.01
C ILE A 345 19.79 -4.91 -7.21
N ASP A 346 20.91 -5.63 -7.17
CA ASP A 346 22.12 -5.21 -6.45
C ASP A 346 22.74 -3.94 -7.01
N ARG A 347 22.74 -3.75 -8.34
CA ARG A 347 23.22 -2.48 -8.95
C ARG A 347 22.37 -1.28 -8.60
N TRP A 348 21.09 -1.50 -8.30
CA TRP A 348 20.16 -0.43 -7.95
C TRP A 348 20.18 -0.07 -6.47
N ARG A 349 20.77 -0.91 -5.61
CA ARG A 349 20.97 -0.58 -4.20
C ARG A 349 21.95 0.59 -4.05
N ILE A 350 21.62 1.47 -3.12
CA ILE A 350 22.49 2.55 -2.65
C ILE A 350 23.18 2.15 -1.34
N PHE A 351 22.55 1.27 -0.55
CA PHE A 351 23.07 0.78 0.71
C PHE A 351 23.61 -0.63 0.55
N ASP A 352 24.84 -0.87 1.00
CA ASP A 352 25.46 -2.20 0.96
C ASP A 352 24.81 -3.20 1.95
N ASP A 353 24.29 -2.70 3.07
CA ASP A 353 23.59 -3.48 4.11
C ASP A 353 22.55 -2.59 4.81
N PHE A 354 21.69 -3.19 5.60
CA PHE A 354 20.79 -2.47 6.50
C PHE A 354 21.56 -1.99 7.75
N ARG A 355 21.63 -0.67 7.94
CA ARG A 355 22.32 -0.06 9.09
C ARG A 355 21.48 0.95 9.84
N VAL A 356 21.87 1.23 11.08
CA VAL A 356 21.20 2.21 11.94
C VAL A 356 22.17 3.30 12.35
N GLU A 357 21.76 4.55 12.14
CA GLU A 357 22.53 5.73 12.52
C GLU A 357 22.13 6.23 13.93
N GLU A 358 23.06 6.15 14.87
CA GLU A 358 22.90 6.54 16.28
C GLU A 358 24.06 7.43 16.77
N SER A 359 24.31 8.53 16.06
CA SER A 359 25.42 9.42 16.38
C SER A 359 25.03 10.50 17.40
N GLY A 360 25.47 10.35 18.65
CA GLY A 360 25.58 11.46 19.63
C GLY A 360 24.27 12.14 20.06
N GLY A 361 23.12 11.51 19.81
CA GLY A 361 21.79 12.07 20.07
C GLY A 361 21.04 12.41 18.78
N TYR A 362 19.76 12.82 18.89
CA TYR A 362 18.90 12.98 17.71
C TYR A 362 19.48 13.94 16.67
N GLU A 363 20.00 15.09 17.11
CA GLU A 363 20.55 16.10 16.20
C GLU A 363 21.81 15.62 15.46
N GLY A 364 22.68 14.86 16.13
CA GLY A 364 23.85 14.26 15.50
C GLY A 364 23.44 13.21 14.45
N SER A 365 22.48 12.33 14.77
CA SER A 365 21.95 11.35 13.82
C SER A 365 21.39 12.01 12.54
N TYR A 366 20.70 13.16 12.65
CA TYR A 366 20.23 13.88 11.45
C TYR A 366 21.36 14.52 10.65
N GLN A 367 22.37 15.08 11.31
CA GLN A 367 23.48 15.72 10.62
C GLN A 367 24.33 14.69 9.87
N GLU A 368 24.62 13.55 10.49
CA GLU A 368 25.35 12.46 9.84
C GLU A 368 24.51 11.83 8.72
N ALA A 369 23.21 11.61 8.94
CA ALA A 369 22.32 11.16 7.86
C ALA A 369 22.28 12.16 6.70
N ALA A 370 22.13 13.46 6.96
CA ALA A 370 22.10 14.48 5.92
C ALA A 370 23.42 14.56 5.13
N LYS A 371 24.58 14.41 5.79
CA LYS A 371 25.88 14.30 5.10
C LYS A 371 25.89 13.09 4.19
N LEU A 372 25.51 11.93 4.72
CA LEU A 372 25.43 10.69 3.96
C LEU A 372 24.51 10.84 2.74
N PHE A 373 23.28 11.33 2.90
CA PHE A 373 22.33 11.53 1.80
C PHE A 373 22.82 12.51 0.75
N LYS A 374 23.61 13.51 1.16
CA LYS A 374 24.26 14.43 0.22
C LYS A 374 25.40 13.75 -0.54
N GLU A 375 26.16 12.86 0.10
CA GLU A 375 27.25 12.11 -0.54
C GLU A 375 26.74 11.11 -1.58
N ILE A 376 25.59 10.47 -1.31
CA ILE A 376 24.93 9.55 -2.26
C ILE A 376 24.00 10.25 -3.26
N ASP A 377 23.96 11.59 -3.26
CA ASP A 377 23.09 12.41 -4.11
C ASP A 377 21.59 12.07 -4.00
N ARG A 378 21.13 11.70 -2.80
CA ARG A 378 19.73 11.35 -2.50
C ARG A 378 19.09 12.25 -1.45
N MET A 379 19.34 13.55 -1.57
CA MET A 379 18.72 14.54 -0.68
C MET A 379 17.20 14.65 -0.89
N ASP A 380 16.68 14.23 -2.04
CA ASP A 380 15.25 14.07 -2.33
C ASP A 380 14.56 13.13 -1.32
N GLY A 381 15.12 11.94 -1.09
CA GLY A 381 14.58 10.97 -0.15
C GLY A 381 14.68 11.44 1.30
N PHE A 382 15.80 12.08 1.67
CA PHE A 382 15.95 12.71 2.99
C PHE A 382 14.91 13.80 3.23
N ASN A 383 14.74 14.70 2.26
CA ASN A 383 13.76 15.78 2.33
C ASN A 383 12.33 15.23 2.40
N ALA A 384 12.03 14.16 1.66
CA ALA A 384 10.73 13.50 1.72
C ALA A 384 10.43 12.96 3.12
N MET A 385 11.37 12.22 3.73
CA MET A 385 11.25 11.68 5.09
C MET A 385 10.99 12.76 6.15
N PHE A 386 11.55 13.97 5.97
CA PHE A 386 11.50 15.03 6.99
C PHE A 386 10.72 16.28 6.60
N SER A 387 9.99 16.24 5.49
CA SER A 387 9.18 17.35 4.94
C SER A 387 8.27 18.02 5.98
N TYR A 388 7.65 17.25 6.87
CA TYR A 388 6.74 17.75 7.92
C TYR A 388 7.45 18.47 9.09
N ARG A 389 8.75 18.29 9.27
CA ARG A 389 9.48 18.91 10.39
C ARG A 389 9.86 20.37 10.11
N PHE A 390 9.97 20.73 8.83
CA PHE A 390 10.47 22.04 8.39
C PHE A 390 9.40 22.89 7.70
N SER A 391 8.16 22.38 7.60
CA SER A 391 6.95 23.14 7.24
C SER A 391 6.34 23.81 8.47
#